data_AF-A0A381R492-F1
#
_entry.id   AF-A0A381R492-F1
#
_cell.length_a   1.000
_cell.length_b   1.000
_cell.length_c   1.000
_cell.angle_alpha   90.00
_cell.angle_beta   90.00
_cell.angle_gamma   90.00
#
_symmetry.space_group_name_H-M   'P 1'
#
loop_
_entity.id
_entity.type
_entity.pdbx_description
1 polymer ?
#
loop_
_entity_poly.entity_id
_entity_poly.type
_entity_poly.pdbx_seq_one_letter_code
_entity_poly.pdbx_strand_id
1 'polypeptide(L)'
;MTVQKFVRENQYDGIIKVHYSDSQLKSMRKYSNGKKYGKHEGWWPNGNKRYTYYFKEDQSVGQHFQWHSNGQLFSLKNFKNGLESGEQKAWDQNGNLMYKYIYHDGRKYGIQGSVVCNGMNELAEQN
;
A
#
# COMPACT_ATOMS: atom_id res chain seq x y z
N MET A 1 -15.69 -21.18 -32.11
CA MET A 1 -14.89 -19.94 -32.07
C MET A 1 -13.60 -20.26 -31.34
N THR A 2 -12.45 -20.26 -32.02
CA THR A 2 -11.15 -20.58 -31.42
C THR A 2 -10.53 -19.29 -30.92
N VAL A 3 -10.38 -19.13 -29.60
CA VAL A 3 -9.71 -17.95 -29.03
C VAL A 3 -8.22 -18.10 -29.29
N GLN A 4 -7.64 -17.20 -30.08
CA GLN A 4 -6.18 -17.16 -30.27
C GLN A 4 -5.52 -16.90 -28.92
N LYS A 5 -4.68 -17.85 -28.51
CA LYS A 5 -3.89 -17.77 -27.28
C LYS A 5 -2.53 -17.17 -27.64
N PHE A 6 -2.37 -15.87 -27.41
CA PHE A 6 -1.10 -15.20 -27.61
C PHE A 6 -0.12 -15.63 -26.51
N VAL A 7 0.95 -16.34 -26.89
CA VAL A 7 2.07 -16.66 -26.00
C VAL A 7 3.13 -15.59 -26.20
N ARG A 8 3.45 -14.81 -25.16
CA ARG A 8 4.62 -13.90 -25.22
C ARG A 8 5.89 -14.74 -25.09
N GLU A 9 6.73 -14.70 -26.13
CA GLU A 9 8.04 -15.38 -26.12
C GLU A 9 9.04 -14.68 -25.18
N ASN A 10 8.96 -13.36 -25.03
CA ASN A 10 9.81 -12.59 -24.13
C ASN A 10 9.01 -11.93 -22.99
N GLN A 11 9.52 -12.09 -21.78
CA GLN A 11 8.99 -11.46 -20.58
C GLN A 11 9.77 -10.18 -20.30
N TYR A 12 9.11 -9.17 -19.75
CA TYR A 12 9.72 -7.85 -19.56
C TYR A 12 10.54 -7.80 -18.25
N ASP A 13 11.78 -7.37 -18.35
CA ASP A 13 12.68 -7.08 -17.24
C ASP A 13 13.07 -5.60 -17.29
N GLY A 14 12.80 -4.87 -16.21
CA GLY A 14 13.13 -3.46 -16.17
C GLY A 14 12.23 -2.62 -15.27
N ILE A 15 12.31 -1.31 -15.46
CA ILE A 15 11.56 -0.32 -14.70
C ILE A 15 10.64 0.44 -15.65
N ILE A 16 9.33 0.38 -15.37
CA ILE A 16 8.34 1.21 -16.04
C ILE A 16 8.16 2.49 -15.22
N LYS A 17 8.42 3.64 -15.87
CA LYS A 17 8.12 4.97 -15.32
C LYS A 17 6.91 5.54 -16.04
N VAL A 18 5.95 6.05 -15.28
CA VAL A 18 4.79 6.78 -15.78
C VAL A 18 4.90 8.20 -15.29
N HIS A 19 4.66 9.17 -16.17
CA HIS A 19 4.66 10.59 -15.84
C HIS A 19 3.23 11.16 -15.94
N TYR A 20 2.97 12.27 -15.27
CA TYR A 20 1.80 13.11 -15.49
C TYR A 20 1.95 13.91 -16.80
N SER A 21 0.90 14.64 -17.20
CA SER A 21 0.93 15.46 -18.43
C SER A 21 1.95 16.59 -18.38
N ASP A 22 2.32 17.04 -17.18
CA ASP A 22 3.35 18.04 -16.90
C ASP A 22 4.75 17.43 -16.74
N SER A 23 4.93 16.17 -17.16
CA SER A 23 6.19 15.40 -17.05
C SER A 23 6.64 15.04 -15.63
N GLN A 24 5.88 15.36 -14.59
CA GLN A 24 6.22 14.92 -13.22
C GLN A 24 6.09 13.40 -13.07
N LEU A 25 6.98 12.77 -12.30
CA LEU A 25 6.95 11.31 -12.10
C LEU A 25 5.70 10.88 -11.32
N LYS A 26 4.84 10.10 -11.97
CA LYS A 26 3.59 9.57 -11.39
C LYS A 26 3.80 8.23 -10.71
N SER A 27 4.58 7.33 -11.32
CA SER A 27 4.91 6.04 -10.71
C SER A 27 6.16 5.42 -11.31
N MET A 28 6.80 4.58 -10.51
CA MET A 28 7.94 3.76 -10.89
C MET A 28 7.69 2.32 -10.43
N ARG A 29 7.73 1.37 -11.37
CA ARG A 29 7.38 -0.03 -11.13
C ARG A 29 8.43 -0.94 -11.73
N LYS A 30 9.01 -1.82 -10.92
CA LYS A 30 10.04 -2.77 -11.35
C LYS A 30 9.44 -4.14 -11.65
N TYR A 31 9.89 -4.73 -12.74
CA TYR A 31 9.49 -6.06 -13.19
C TYR A 31 10.73 -6.90 -13.45
N SER A 32 10.59 -8.20 -13.22
CA SER A 32 11.57 -9.20 -13.65
C SER A 32 10.83 -10.42 -14.16
N ASN A 33 11.22 -10.94 -15.31
CA ASN A 33 10.52 -12.01 -16.01
C ASN A 33 9.02 -11.73 -16.09
N GLY A 34 8.66 -10.50 -16.47
CA GLY A 34 7.25 -10.09 -16.63
C GLY A 34 6.43 -9.99 -15.35
N LYS A 35 6.99 -10.34 -14.18
CA LYS A 35 6.33 -10.30 -12.87
C LYS A 35 6.77 -9.06 -12.08
N LYS A 36 5.89 -8.53 -11.22
CA LYS A 36 6.24 -7.43 -10.31
C LYS A 36 7.33 -7.88 -9.35
N TYR A 37 8.34 -7.03 -9.19
CA TYR A 37 9.47 -7.31 -8.32
C TYR A 37 9.99 -6.05 -7.64
N GLY A 38 10.42 -6.17 -6.39
CA GLY A 38 11.02 -5.10 -5.61
C GLY A 38 10.03 -3.99 -5.26
N LYS A 39 10.57 -2.78 -5.08
CA LYS A 39 9.81 -1.60 -4.65
C LYS A 39 9.07 -0.97 -5.82
N HIS A 40 7.78 -0.72 -5.64
CA HIS A 40 6.91 0.02 -6.53
C HIS A 40 6.48 1.30 -5.82
N GLU A 41 6.63 2.43 -6.48
CA GLU A 41 6.37 3.73 -5.89
C GLU A 41 5.45 4.56 -6.79
N GLY A 42 4.67 5.43 -6.15
CA GLY A 42 3.83 6.39 -6.82
C GLY A 42 3.84 7.72 -6.08
N TRP A 43 3.58 8.79 -6.81
CA TRP A 43 3.54 10.15 -6.30
C TRP A 43 2.26 10.85 -6.74
N TRP A 44 1.78 11.76 -5.90
CA TRP A 44 0.73 12.71 -6.23
C TRP A 44 1.27 13.82 -7.15
N PRO A 45 0.40 14.56 -7.87
CA PRO A 45 0.83 15.67 -8.74
C PRO A 45 1.57 16.81 -8.01
N ASN A 46 1.49 16.86 -6.68
CA ASN A 46 2.23 17.82 -5.84
C ASN A 46 3.60 17.28 -5.39
N GLY A 47 4.05 16.15 -5.93
CA GLY A 47 5.33 15.52 -5.60
C GLY A 47 5.33 14.68 -4.31
N ASN A 48 4.27 14.71 -3.50
CA ASN A 48 4.19 13.87 -2.30
C ASN A 48 4.07 12.40 -2.66
N LYS A 49 4.60 11.51 -1.81
CA LYS A 49 4.39 10.07 -1.97
C LYS A 49 2.90 9.76 -1.96
N ARG A 50 2.49 8.87 -2.86
CA ARG A 50 1.12 8.34 -2.93
C ARG A 50 1.07 6.91 -2.42
N TYR A 51 2.04 6.09 -2.82
CA TYR A 51 2.17 4.73 -2.32
C TYR A 51 3.61 4.22 -2.40
N THR A 52 3.90 3.21 -1.59
CA THR A 52 5.12 2.40 -1.63
C THR A 52 4.74 0.97 -1.32
N TYR A 53 4.94 0.10 -2.30
CA TYR A 53 4.58 -1.31 -2.24
C TYR A 53 5.81 -2.15 -2.54
N TYR A 54 5.86 -3.35 -1.96
CA TYR A 54 6.93 -4.30 -2.26
C TYR A 54 6.35 -5.61 -2.79
N PHE A 55 6.98 -6.10 -3.84
CA PHE A 55 6.58 -7.32 -4.53
C PHE A 55 7.75 -8.30 -4.66
N LYS A 56 7.44 -9.58 -4.65
CA LYS A 56 8.34 -10.67 -5.05
C LYS A 56 7.54 -11.61 -5.94
N GLU A 57 7.88 -11.67 -7.23
CA GLU A 57 7.19 -12.50 -8.23
C GLU A 57 5.66 -12.35 -8.20
N ASP A 58 5.18 -11.11 -8.37
CA ASP A 58 3.77 -10.71 -8.26
C ASP A 58 3.13 -10.80 -6.87
N GLN A 59 3.75 -11.46 -5.90
CA GLN A 59 3.25 -11.53 -4.54
C GLN A 59 3.60 -10.27 -3.75
N SER A 60 2.62 -9.74 -3.01
CA SER A 60 2.86 -8.65 -2.07
C SER A 60 3.66 -9.15 -0.87
N VAL A 61 4.68 -8.40 -0.47
CA VAL A 61 5.55 -8.73 0.67
C VAL A 61 5.85 -7.48 1.49
N GLY A 62 6.15 -7.64 2.77
CA GLY A 62 6.56 -6.55 3.65
C GLY A 62 5.47 -5.49 3.84
N GLN A 63 5.90 -4.26 4.09
CA GLN A 63 5.01 -3.15 4.39
C GLN A 63 4.60 -2.37 3.16
N HIS A 64 3.31 -2.25 2.95
CA HIS A 64 2.68 -1.41 1.93
C HIS A 64 2.14 -0.15 2.60
N PHE A 65 2.53 0.99 2.06
CA PHE A 65 2.15 2.29 2.55
C PHE A 65 1.36 3.05 1.49
N GLN A 66 0.35 3.79 1.92
CA GLN A 66 -0.35 4.77 1.10
C GLN A 66 -0.46 6.07 1.87
N TRP A 67 -0.39 7.18 1.17
CA TRP A 67 -0.48 8.52 1.75
C TRP A 67 -1.54 9.34 1.03
N HIS A 68 -2.18 10.22 1.79
CA HIS A 68 -3.02 11.29 1.26
C HIS A 68 -2.17 12.30 0.48
N SER A 69 -2.81 13.13 -0.34
CA SER A 69 -2.11 14.17 -1.11
C SER A 69 -1.41 15.19 -0.21
N ASN A 70 -1.92 15.43 1.00
CA ASN A 70 -1.28 16.29 2.01
C ASN A 70 -0.01 15.67 2.65
N GLY A 71 0.38 14.45 2.25
CA GLY A 71 1.56 13.77 2.77
C GLY A 71 1.32 12.96 4.05
N GLN A 72 0.12 13.01 4.64
CA GLN A 72 -0.21 12.20 5.81
C GLN A 72 -0.45 10.74 5.42
N LEU A 73 -0.12 9.81 6.32
CA LEU A 73 -0.25 8.38 6.07
C LEU A 73 -1.73 8.00 6.04
N PHE A 74 -2.19 7.45 4.91
CA PHE A 74 -3.55 6.95 4.73
C PHE A 74 -3.67 5.51 5.22
N SER A 75 -2.72 4.64 4.86
CA SER A 75 -2.78 3.24 5.27
C SER A 75 -1.40 2.61 5.40
N LEU A 76 -1.25 1.76 6.42
CA LEU A 76 -0.16 0.81 6.57
C LEU A 76 -0.75 -0.59 6.51
N LYS A 77 -0.24 -1.38 5.57
CA LYS A 77 -0.58 -2.79 5.45
C LYS A 77 0.65 -3.67 5.46
N ASN A 78 0.56 -4.83 6.07
CA ASN A 78 1.65 -5.80 6.17
C ASN A 78 1.26 -7.08 5.40
N PHE A 79 2.17 -7.55 4.55
CA PHE A 79 1.98 -8.72 3.71
C PHE A 79 3.09 -9.76 3.87
N LYS A 80 2.72 -11.04 3.81
CA LYS A 80 3.64 -12.18 3.76
C LYS A 80 3.13 -13.17 2.73
N ASN A 81 3.97 -13.52 1.75
CA ASN A 81 3.65 -14.46 0.67
C ASN A 81 2.34 -14.14 -0.07
N GLY A 82 2.08 -12.85 -0.33
CA GLY A 82 0.88 -12.38 -1.02
C GLY A 82 -0.37 -12.22 -0.16
N LEU A 83 -0.33 -12.59 1.12
CA LEU A 83 -1.46 -12.51 2.05
C LEU A 83 -1.23 -11.42 3.10
N GLU A 84 -2.30 -10.76 3.55
CA GLU A 84 -2.22 -9.84 4.70
C GLU A 84 -1.77 -10.62 5.95
N SER A 85 -0.83 -10.06 6.70
CA SER A 85 -0.24 -10.68 7.89
C SER A 85 0.14 -9.61 8.90
N GLY A 86 -0.17 -9.82 10.17
CA GLY A 86 0.09 -8.84 11.22
C GLY A 86 -0.88 -7.65 11.17
N GLU A 87 -0.46 -6.54 11.77
CA GLU A 87 -1.30 -5.37 11.98
C GLU A 87 -1.54 -4.55 10.70
N GLN A 88 -2.77 -4.10 10.50
CA GLN A 88 -3.18 -3.20 9.43
C GLN A 88 -3.83 -1.97 10.07
N LYS A 89 -3.50 -0.79 9.57
CA LYS A 89 -4.01 0.49 10.08
C LYS A 89 -4.36 1.43 8.93
N ALA A 90 -5.36 2.27 9.15
CA ALA A 90 -5.62 3.41 8.27
C ALA A 90 -6.08 4.62 9.05
N TRP A 91 -5.79 5.79 8.48
CA TRP A 91 -6.07 7.09 9.07
C TRP A 91 -6.74 8.02 8.05
N ASP A 92 -7.53 8.96 8.54
CA ASP A 92 -8.12 10.01 7.73
C ASP A 92 -7.08 11.08 7.34
N GLN A 93 -7.52 12.14 6.65
CA GLN A 93 -6.65 13.25 6.22
C GLN A 93 -6.14 14.14 7.36
N ASN A 94 -6.67 13.97 8.58
CA ASN A 94 -6.27 14.69 9.78
C ASN A 94 -5.37 13.83 10.68
N GLY A 95 -5.14 12.56 10.33
CA GLY A 95 -4.36 11.61 11.10
C GLY A 95 -5.16 10.85 12.15
N ASN A 96 -6.49 10.94 12.15
CA ASN A 96 -7.32 10.16 13.07
C ASN A 96 -7.40 8.70 12.60
N LEU A 97 -7.24 7.76 13.53
CA LEU A 97 -7.31 6.33 13.22
C LEU A 97 -8.74 5.95 12.81
N MET A 98 -8.89 5.46 11.58
CA MET A 98 -10.17 5.01 11.03
C MET A 98 -10.43 3.54 11.33
N TYR A 99 -9.40 2.70 11.19
CA TYR A 99 -9.50 1.28 11.54
C TYR A 99 -8.15 0.70 11.92
N LYS A 100 -8.22 -0.35 12.73
CA LYS A 100 -7.09 -1.19 13.08
C LYS A 100 -7.57 -2.63 13.25
N TYR A 101 -6.91 -3.54 12.53
CA TYR A 101 -7.13 -4.97 12.67
C TYR A 101 -5.81 -5.72 12.46
N ILE A 102 -5.75 -6.96 12.90
CA ILE A 102 -4.60 -7.84 12.79
C ILE A 102 -5.04 -9.08 12.02
N TYR A 103 -4.25 -9.48 11.03
CA TYR A 103 -4.35 -10.80 10.43
C TYR A 103 -3.40 -11.77 11.11
N HIS A 104 -3.95 -12.83 11.68
CA HIS A 104 -3.19 -13.91 12.32
C HIS A 104 -3.78 -15.25 11.87
N ASP A 105 -2.94 -16.12 11.32
CA ASP A 105 -3.32 -17.43 10.78
C ASP A 105 -4.52 -17.39 9.81
N GLY A 106 -4.50 -16.42 8.90
CA GLY A 106 -5.54 -16.23 7.88
C GLY A 106 -6.87 -15.68 8.43
N ARG A 107 -6.96 -15.41 9.74
CA ARG A 107 -8.14 -14.81 10.38
C ARG A 107 -7.89 -13.36 10.74
N LYS A 108 -8.94 -12.56 10.56
CA LYS A 108 -8.94 -11.12 10.86
C LYS A 108 -9.50 -10.89 12.26
N TYR A 109 -8.78 -10.14 13.08
CA TYR A 109 -9.18 -9.72 14.42
C TYR A 109 -9.11 -8.21 14.55
N GLY A 110 -10.09 -7.59 15.20
CA GLY A 110 -10.06 -6.16 15.51
C GLY A 110 -11.25 -5.40 14.97
N ILE A 111 -11.16 -4.08 15.05
CA ILE A 111 -12.30 -3.19 14.94
C ILE A 111 -12.38 -2.65 13.51
N GLN A 112 -13.51 -2.90 12.86
CA GLN A 112 -13.81 -2.35 11.54
C GLN A 112 -14.70 -1.12 11.70
N GLY A 113 -14.13 0.07 11.48
CA GLY A 113 -14.92 1.30 11.32
C GLY A 113 -15.42 1.98 12.59
N SER A 114 -14.93 1.64 13.78
CA SER A 114 -15.15 2.52 14.93
C SER A 114 -14.15 3.66 14.86
N VAL A 115 -14.64 4.87 14.64
CA VAL A 115 -13.96 6.09 15.08
C VAL A 115 -13.51 5.80 16.50
N VAL A 116 -12.20 5.75 16.74
CA VAL A 116 -11.71 5.74 18.12
C VAL A 116 -12.22 7.06 18.68
N CYS A 117 -13.30 7.02 19.47
CA CYS A 117 -13.63 8.14 20.34
C CYS A 117 -12.37 8.34 21.17
N ASN A 118 -11.65 9.43 20.92
CA ASN A 118 -10.59 9.92 21.79
C ASN A 118 -11.27 10.37 23.10
N GLY A 119 -11.71 9.40 23.89
CA GLY A 119 -12.38 9.58 25.17
C GLY A 119 -11.45 9.48 26.36
N MET A 120 -10.13 9.63 26.17
CA MET A 120 -9.17 9.76 27.27
C MET A 120 -8.03 10.67 26.87
N ASN A 121 -8.20 11.96 27.11
CA ASN A 121 -7.09 12.89 27.27
C ASN A 121 -7.38 13.81 28.47
N GLU A 122 -7.83 13.24 29.60
CA GLU A 122 -8.08 14.01 30.84
C GLU A 122 -7.68 13.33 32.16
N LEU A 123 -6.91 12.22 32.20
CA LEU A 123 -6.45 11.68 33.49
C LEU A 123 -4.99 11.17 33.51
N ALA A 124 -4.08 12.00 33.00
CA ALA A 124 -2.71 12.09 33.50
C ALA A 124 -2.43 13.61 33.58
N GLU A 125 -2.22 14.26 34.72
CA GLU A 125 -1.44 13.90 35.89
C GLU A 125 -2.06 14.54 37.14
N GLN A 126 -2.47 13.73 38.12
CA GLN A 126 -2.49 14.12 39.54
C GLN A 126 -2.11 12.90 40.36
N ASN A 127 -0.82 12.77 40.63
CA ASN A 127 -0.27 12.18 41.85
C ASN A 127 1.05 12.89 42.15
#